data_AF-A0A350T435-F1
#
_entry.id   AF-A0A350T435-F1
#
_cell.length_a   1.000
_cell.length_b   1.000
_cell.length_c   1.000
_cell.angle_alpha   90.00
_cell.angle_beta   90.00
_cell.angle_gamma   90.00
#
_symmetry.space_group_name_H-M   'P 1'
#
loop_
_entity.id
_entity.type
_entity.pdbx_description
1 polymer ?
#
loop_
_entity_poly.entity_id
_entity_poly.type
_entity_poly.pdbx_seq_one_letter_code
_entity_poly.pdbx_strand_id
1 'polypeptide(L)'
;LVTTLTIVIACLRYMEKPERRWVITVGIMAGLLFATMEVSFIVAFILVTFVLGVVTWQVSRAAFGVVAGAGGGLAAVWLLMPRFGAPPLPSIPWEHPTGDNIRAFAVDLVVHPTFLAAIGVLVLGIVATLSTLERARNAEESGWLAGVLGNQPPGSTGAALLTLLTNRRTLWLAIGLGLTAFVALYTSMFTNMAGLASGTVGALGYWLGQHDVQRAEQPWFYYLVLMAQYEFVAVLLFPIAIGLTIRRLVPAVLFRRPVDSRTYLRGFALYWAFMNLAIYSWAGEKMPWLTVHTVLPLAILAASVVGSAAENVERAVSERQLPTRFIWVPAAGILLLAAGWFALWSWASAGPWVRQGSGALIREMRPIIVDHPWILYLPILAVVALIVWSGARMGPRLAASVLGIAAVGMLLVAQTHVGFRMSYQEGDTPKDMLIYVQTSPDVTRVMSDIGTLSRELTGGKDMVVSYDSGTSWPFQWYLRNYPNRHYFGTTISQTPDAPVVLIANDNLTAENLQMLSGYTYTEYAMRWWFPEDETYRKFAIAPELNNASRQNYQTDQKGPFTAGDVVGSVWHSVWGMRDPAEQAKMFRLVAFRELWAPIGSYNFRVYIRNDLLTTWNAIRY
;
A
#
# COMPACT_ATOMS: atom_id res chain seq x y z
N LEU A 1 7.66 -9.50 -0.06
CA LEU A 1 7.94 -9.18 1.37
C LEU A 1 9.09 -9.99 1.94
N VAL A 2 8.97 -11.32 2.01
CA VAL A 2 10.02 -12.21 2.58
C VAL A 2 11.39 -11.92 1.96
N THR A 3 11.47 -11.90 0.63
CA THR A 3 12.71 -11.62 -0.09
C THR A 3 13.33 -10.27 0.28
N THR A 4 12.52 -9.21 0.30
CA THR A 4 12.95 -7.85 0.68
C THR A 4 13.47 -7.81 2.11
N LEU A 5 12.74 -8.41 3.06
CA LEU A 5 13.14 -8.45 4.46
C LEU A 5 14.45 -9.24 4.65
N THR A 6 14.58 -10.38 3.97
CA THR A 6 15.81 -11.19 4.02
C THR A 6 17.01 -10.44 3.45
N ILE A 7 16.85 -9.68 2.35
CA ILE A 7 17.91 -8.82 1.81
C ILE A 7 18.32 -7.78 2.84
N VAL A 8 17.35 -7.07 3.43
CA VAL A 8 17.63 -6.04 4.45
C VAL A 8 18.37 -6.64 5.65
N ILE A 9 17.90 -7.78 6.18
CA ILE A 9 18.56 -8.49 7.28
C ILE A 9 19.98 -8.88 6.88
N ALA A 10 20.18 -9.48 5.71
CA ALA A 10 21.49 -9.92 5.25
C ALA A 10 22.45 -8.73 5.05
N CYS A 11 21.98 -7.60 4.51
CA CYS A 11 22.77 -6.37 4.40
C CYS A 11 23.21 -5.84 5.78
N LEU A 12 22.29 -5.76 6.74
CA LEU A 12 22.60 -5.28 8.09
C LEU A 12 23.56 -6.24 8.83
N ARG A 13 23.34 -7.56 8.69
CA ARG A 13 24.24 -8.57 9.27
C ARG A 13 25.62 -8.57 8.63
N TYR A 14 25.70 -8.33 7.33
CA TYR A 14 26.97 -8.18 6.63
C TYR A 14 27.75 -6.95 7.12
N MET A 15 27.06 -5.85 7.45
CA MET A 15 27.70 -4.68 8.06
C MET A 15 28.24 -4.97 9.46
N GLU A 16 27.52 -5.74 10.28
CA GLU A 16 28.00 -6.15 11.61
C GLU A 16 29.17 -7.13 11.53
N LYS A 17 29.06 -8.13 10.63
CA LYS A 17 30.03 -9.21 10.43
C LYS A 17 30.13 -9.53 8.93
N PRO A 18 31.18 -9.04 8.24
CA PRO A 18 31.37 -9.23 6.80
C PRO A 18 31.68 -10.70 6.39
N GLU A 19 30.66 -11.54 6.42
CA GLU A 19 30.76 -12.96 6.09
C GLU A 19 30.16 -13.28 4.72
N ARG A 20 30.78 -14.23 4.02
CA ARG A 20 30.39 -14.67 2.67
C ARG A 20 28.92 -15.11 2.56
N ARG A 21 28.38 -15.74 3.61
CA ARG A 21 26.99 -16.24 3.61
C ARG A 21 25.97 -15.13 3.35
N TRP A 22 26.17 -13.94 3.92
CA TRP A 22 25.22 -12.84 3.78
C TRP A 22 25.21 -12.29 2.35
N VAL A 23 26.38 -12.20 1.71
CA VAL A 23 26.47 -11.79 0.30
C VAL A 23 25.79 -12.79 -0.63
N ILE A 24 25.99 -14.09 -0.39
CA ILE A 24 25.30 -15.16 -1.14
C ILE A 24 23.78 -15.06 -0.93
N THR A 25 23.32 -14.86 0.30
CA THR A 25 21.89 -14.67 0.59
C THR A 25 21.33 -13.46 -0.16
N VAL A 26 22.01 -12.32 -0.16
CA VAL A 26 21.59 -11.13 -0.94
C VAL A 26 21.51 -11.47 -2.43
N GLY A 27 22.51 -12.17 -3.00
CA GLY A 27 22.52 -12.55 -4.42
C GLY A 27 21.33 -13.43 -4.81
N ILE A 28 21.09 -14.53 -4.08
CA ILE A 28 19.96 -15.43 -4.33
C ILE A 28 18.63 -14.69 -4.19
N MET A 29 18.47 -13.94 -3.10
CA MET A 29 17.24 -13.21 -2.84
C MET A 29 17.03 -12.09 -3.87
N ALA A 30 18.07 -11.42 -4.36
CA ALA A 30 17.94 -10.44 -5.43
C ALA A 30 17.41 -11.10 -6.70
N GLY A 31 17.93 -12.27 -7.09
CA GLY A 31 17.41 -13.04 -8.22
C GLY A 31 15.91 -13.39 -8.08
N LEU A 32 15.49 -13.84 -6.90
CA LEU A 32 14.08 -14.09 -6.58
C LEU A 32 13.25 -12.80 -6.56
N LEU A 33 13.83 -11.68 -6.11
CA LEU A 33 13.13 -10.40 -6.06
C LEU A 33 12.87 -9.88 -7.47
N PHE A 34 13.82 -10.03 -8.40
CA PHE A 34 13.61 -9.66 -9.80
C PHE A 34 12.48 -10.47 -10.47
N ALA A 35 12.11 -11.64 -9.94
CA ALA A 35 10.91 -12.37 -10.36
C ALA A 35 9.59 -11.69 -9.96
N THR A 36 9.64 -10.68 -9.10
CA THR A 36 8.49 -9.84 -8.71
C THR A 36 8.38 -8.55 -9.53
N MET A 37 9.17 -8.42 -10.61
CA MET A 37 9.13 -7.31 -11.57
C MET A 37 9.31 -5.93 -10.90
N GLU A 38 8.28 -5.08 -10.95
CA GLU A 38 8.23 -3.66 -10.58
C GLU A 38 8.83 -3.37 -9.20
N VAL A 39 8.44 -4.18 -8.22
CA VAL A 39 8.84 -4.05 -6.81
C VAL A 39 10.36 -4.18 -6.66
N SER A 40 11.00 -4.99 -7.50
CA SER A 40 12.45 -5.19 -7.46
C SER A 40 13.23 -3.92 -7.75
N PHE A 41 12.77 -3.11 -8.71
CA PHE A 41 13.41 -1.85 -9.08
C PHE A 41 13.27 -0.82 -7.96
N ILE A 42 12.11 -0.74 -7.32
CA ILE A 42 11.87 0.15 -6.18
C ILE A 42 12.77 -0.22 -5.00
N VAL A 43 12.81 -1.51 -4.64
CA VAL A 43 13.68 -1.99 -3.54
C VAL A 43 15.16 -1.75 -3.85
N ALA A 44 15.60 -2.05 -5.08
CA ALA A 44 16.98 -1.81 -5.51
C ALA A 44 17.32 -0.31 -5.46
N PHE A 45 16.43 0.55 -5.98
CA PHE A 45 16.58 1.99 -5.91
C PHE A 45 16.79 2.46 -4.48
N ILE A 46 15.91 2.06 -3.54
CA ILE A 46 15.99 2.46 -2.13
C ILE A 46 17.31 1.99 -1.48
N LEU A 47 17.71 0.74 -1.69
CA LEU A 47 18.94 0.21 -1.10
C LEU A 47 20.19 0.90 -1.66
N VAL A 48 20.26 1.05 -2.98
CA VAL A 48 21.43 1.64 -3.67
C VAL A 48 21.57 3.11 -3.31
N THR A 49 20.48 3.88 -3.38
CA THR A 49 20.51 5.32 -3.07
C THR A 49 20.78 5.58 -1.58
N PHE A 50 20.30 4.72 -0.68
CA PHE A 50 20.66 4.81 0.74
C PHE A 50 22.16 4.56 0.96
N VAL A 51 22.70 3.46 0.40
CA VAL A 51 24.13 3.15 0.51
C VAL A 51 24.98 4.25 -0.11
N LEU A 52 24.60 4.75 -1.29
CA LEU A 52 25.28 5.85 -1.97
C LEU A 52 25.29 7.12 -1.09
N GLY A 53 24.15 7.51 -0.53
CA GLY A 53 24.04 8.67 0.36
C GLY A 53 24.90 8.53 1.62
N VAL A 54 24.86 7.36 2.28
CA VAL A 54 25.66 7.11 3.48
C VAL A 54 27.16 7.09 3.17
N VAL A 55 27.59 6.39 2.12
CA VAL A 55 29.00 6.27 1.75
C VAL A 55 29.57 7.61 1.30
N THR A 56 28.86 8.34 0.44
CA THR A 56 29.33 9.67 0.02
C THR A 56 29.42 10.63 1.20
N TRP A 57 28.47 10.59 2.14
CA TRP A 57 28.54 11.39 3.38
C TRP A 57 29.73 11.01 4.27
N GLN A 58 30.03 9.71 4.40
CA GLN A 58 31.16 9.18 5.18
C GLN A 58 32.52 9.57 4.59
N VAL A 59 32.63 9.60 3.26
CA VAL A 59 33.88 9.97 2.57
C VAL A 59 34.04 11.48 2.44
N SER A 60 33.04 12.18 1.91
CA SER A 60 33.13 13.61 1.59
C SER A 60 31.76 14.30 1.58
N ARG A 61 31.59 15.34 2.43
CA ARG A 61 30.38 16.19 2.43
C ARG A 61 30.15 16.86 1.07
N ALA A 62 31.23 17.18 0.34
CA ALA A 62 31.12 17.72 -1.01
C ALA A 62 30.57 16.67 -1.98
N ALA A 63 31.04 15.41 -1.91
CA ALA A 63 30.51 14.34 -2.75
C ALA A 63 29.02 14.07 -2.46
N PHE A 64 28.62 14.05 -1.19
CA PHE A 64 27.21 13.95 -0.81
C PHE A 64 26.39 15.13 -1.37
N GLY A 65 26.89 16.36 -1.21
CA GLY A 65 26.24 17.57 -1.74
C GLY A 65 26.08 17.52 -3.27
N VAL A 66 27.07 16.99 -3.99
CA VAL A 66 27.00 16.79 -5.44
C VAL A 66 25.94 15.74 -5.80
N VAL A 67 25.91 14.59 -5.13
CA VAL A 67 24.90 13.54 -5.39
C VAL A 67 23.49 14.06 -5.09
N ALA A 68 23.29 14.73 -3.96
CA ALA A 68 22.02 15.36 -3.62
C ALA A 68 21.62 16.45 -4.63
N GLY A 69 22.60 17.27 -5.06
CA GLY A 69 22.42 18.29 -6.09
C GLY A 69 22.05 17.72 -7.45
N ALA A 70 22.63 16.59 -7.85
CA ALA A 70 22.26 15.88 -9.08
C ALA A 70 20.83 15.33 -9.01
N GLY A 71 20.43 14.77 -7.86
CA GLY A 71 19.04 14.37 -7.61
C GLY A 71 18.06 15.55 -7.70
N GLY A 72 18.40 16.68 -7.08
CA GLY A 72 17.62 17.92 -7.18
C GLY A 72 17.57 18.48 -8.61
N GLY A 73 18.67 18.37 -9.36
CA GLY A 73 18.75 18.74 -10.77
C GLY A 73 17.81 17.90 -11.64
N LEU A 74 17.72 16.59 -11.39
CA LEU A 74 16.78 15.72 -12.10
C LEU A 74 15.31 16.10 -11.82
N ALA A 75 14.99 16.39 -10.56
CA ALA A 75 13.66 16.89 -10.20
C ALA A 75 13.37 18.25 -10.86
N ALA A 76 14.36 19.14 -10.93
CA ALA A 76 14.24 20.43 -11.60
C ALA A 76 14.00 20.27 -13.11
N VAL A 77 14.73 19.37 -13.77
CA VAL A 77 14.50 19.02 -15.18
C VAL A 77 13.06 18.56 -15.38
N TRP A 78 12.57 17.63 -14.55
CA TRP A 78 11.20 17.13 -14.62
C TRP A 78 10.14 18.24 -14.46
N LEU A 79 10.32 19.14 -13.49
CA LEU A 79 9.35 20.18 -13.16
C LEU A 79 9.39 21.40 -14.09
N LEU A 80 10.57 21.74 -14.62
CA LEU A 80 10.78 22.99 -15.35
C LEU A 80 10.75 22.79 -16.87
N MET A 81 11.16 21.64 -17.40
CA MET A 81 11.20 21.43 -18.85
C MET A 81 9.84 21.66 -19.53
N PRO A 82 8.70 21.17 -19.01
CA PRO A 82 7.40 21.48 -19.59
C PRO A 82 7.09 22.99 -19.60
N ARG A 83 7.56 23.74 -18.60
CA ARG A 83 7.37 25.20 -18.51
C ARG A 83 8.22 25.97 -19.53
N PHE A 84 9.34 25.37 -19.95
CA PHE A 84 10.19 25.90 -21.03
C PHE A 84 9.73 25.45 -22.43
N GLY A 85 8.54 24.85 -22.55
CA GLY A 85 7.96 24.44 -23.83
C GLY A 85 8.47 23.10 -24.35
N ALA A 86 9.12 22.28 -23.50
CA ALA A 86 9.45 20.91 -23.89
C ALA A 86 8.15 20.10 -24.10
N PRO A 87 8.05 19.30 -25.18
CA PRO A 87 6.89 18.45 -25.39
C PRO A 87 6.76 17.40 -24.27
N PRO A 88 5.56 16.80 -24.10
CA PRO A 88 5.40 15.64 -23.23
C PRO A 88 6.29 14.50 -23.72
N LEU A 89 6.75 13.66 -22.78
CA LEU A 89 7.56 12.50 -23.11
C LEU A 89 6.82 11.58 -24.10
N PRO A 90 7.55 10.92 -25.02
CA PRO A 90 6.94 10.00 -25.97
C PRO A 90 6.23 8.87 -25.22
N SER A 91 5.03 8.52 -25.68
CA SER A 91 4.24 7.43 -25.10
C SER A 91 4.94 6.09 -25.31
N ILE A 92 5.03 5.29 -24.25
CA ILE A 92 5.67 3.98 -24.32
C ILE A 92 4.77 3.02 -25.11
N PRO A 93 5.27 2.39 -26.19
CA PRO A 93 4.47 1.42 -26.94
C PRO A 93 4.39 0.11 -26.15
N TRP A 94 3.33 -0.06 -25.35
CA TRP A 94 3.14 -1.24 -24.49
C TRP A 94 2.06 -2.22 -24.98
N GLU A 95 1.11 -1.77 -25.81
CA GLU A 95 0.09 -2.62 -26.42
C GLU A 95 0.63 -3.29 -27.69
N HIS A 96 1.02 -4.56 -27.57
CA HIS A 96 1.53 -5.39 -28.68
C HIS A 96 2.57 -4.69 -29.59
N PRO A 97 3.66 -4.15 -29.01
CA PRO A 97 4.61 -3.35 -29.77
C PRO A 97 5.34 -4.17 -30.84
N THR A 98 5.46 -3.61 -32.04
CA THR A 98 6.36 -4.12 -33.07
C THR A 98 7.79 -3.64 -32.82
N GLY A 99 8.79 -4.30 -33.43
CA GLY A 99 10.19 -3.88 -33.31
C GLY A 99 10.45 -2.47 -33.87
N ASP A 100 9.62 -2.00 -34.79
CA ASP A 100 9.72 -0.66 -35.36
C ASP A 100 9.12 0.39 -34.42
N ASN A 101 8.02 0.08 -33.72
CA ASN A 101 7.46 0.93 -32.66
C ASN A 101 8.50 1.16 -31.55
N ILE A 102 9.20 0.10 -31.13
CA ILE A 102 10.24 0.19 -30.09
C ILE A 102 11.42 1.05 -30.56
N ARG A 103 11.84 0.88 -31.83
CA ARG A 103 12.94 1.67 -32.40
C ARG A 103 12.58 3.15 -32.53
N ALA A 104 11.39 3.47 -33.02
CA ALA A 104 10.88 4.83 -33.10
C ALA A 104 10.83 5.49 -31.71
N PHE A 105 10.21 4.82 -30.73
CA PHE A 105 10.17 5.28 -29.35
C PHE A 105 11.57 5.53 -28.77
N ALA A 106 12.52 4.61 -28.98
CA ALA A 106 13.87 4.75 -28.48
C ALA A 106 14.60 5.97 -29.09
N VAL A 107 14.44 6.19 -30.39
CA VAL A 107 14.99 7.38 -31.06
C VAL A 107 14.36 8.64 -30.51
N ASP A 108 13.03 8.70 -30.46
CA ASP A 108 12.26 9.85 -29.95
C ASP A 108 12.65 10.18 -28.51
N LEU A 109 12.81 9.17 -27.66
CA LEU A 109 13.25 9.35 -26.27
C LEU A 109 14.68 9.89 -26.18
N VAL A 110 15.61 9.33 -26.95
CA VAL A 110 17.03 9.73 -26.89
C VAL A 110 17.25 11.15 -27.42
N VAL A 111 16.48 11.59 -28.41
CA VAL A 111 16.54 12.98 -28.90
C VAL A 111 15.66 13.94 -28.10
N HIS A 112 14.85 13.44 -27.16
CA HIS A 112 13.94 14.26 -26.38
C HIS A 112 14.72 15.25 -25.49
N PRO A 113 14.39 16.55 -25.50
CA PRO A 113 15.15 17.56 -24.75
C PRO A 113 15.16 17.31 -23.24
N THR A 114 14.01 16.89 -22.67
CA THR A 114 13.93 16.53 -21.23
C THR A 114 14.81 15.34 -20.88
N PHE A 115 14.90 14.33 -21.76
CA PHE A 115 15.74 13.17 -21.55
C PHE A 115 17.22 13.53 -21.65
N LEU A 116 17.61 14.29 -22.68
CA LEU A 116 18.97 14.79 -22.85
C LEU A 116 19.42 15.67 -21.66
N ALA A 117 18.55 16.54 -21.16
CA ALA A 117 18.82 17.34 -19.98
C ALA A 117 19.02 16.47 -18.73
N ALA A 118 18.18 15.46 -18.52
CA ALA A 118 18.30 14.52 -17.41
C ALA A 118 19.60 13.70 -17.48
N ILE A 119 19.96 13.19 -18.67
CA ILE A 119 21.24 12.50 -18.90
C ILE A 119 22.42 13.45 -18.68
N GLY A 120 22.34 14.70 -19.13
CA GLY A 120 23.36 15.71 -18.88
C GLY A 120 23.58 15.94 -17.38
N VAL A 121 22.50 16.10 -16.60
CA VAL A 121 22.58 16.21 -15.14
C VAL A 121 23.20 14.96 -14.51
N LEU A 122 22.83 13.76 -14.96
CA LEU A 122 23.39 12.51 -14.46
C LEU A 122 24.89 12.39 -14.74
N VAL A 123 25.32 12.65 -15.97
CA VAL A 123 26.73 12.57 -16.38
C VAL A 123 27.57 13.61 -15.62
N LEU A 124 27.11 14.86 -15.57
CA LEU A 124 27.78 15.92 -14.80
C LEU A 124 27.83 15.57 -13.31
N GLY A 125 26.74 15.04 -12.76
CA GLY A 125 26.66 14.57 -11.38
C GLY A 125 27.66 13.45 -11.09
N ILE A 126 27.79 12.46 -11.97
CA ILE A 126 28.76 11.36 -11.85
C ILE A 126 30.19 11.89 -11.91
N VAL A 127 30.52 12.73 -12.90
CA VAL A 127 31.87 13.31 -13.04
C VAL A 127 32.22 14.19 -11.84
N ALA A 128 31.29 15.03 -11.37
CA ALA A 128 31.48 15.85 -10.18
C ALA A 128 31.62 14.98 -8.91
N THR A 129 30.88 13.88 -8.82
CA THR A 129 31.00 12.94 -7.69
C THR A 129 32.36 12.24 -7.71
N LEU A 130 32.78 11.71 -8.85
CA LEU A 130 34.08 11.05 -8.99
C LEU A 130 35.25 12.02 -8.73
N SER A 131 35.18 13.24 -9.22
CA SER A 131 36.22 14.25 -8.98
C SER A 131 36.29 14.70 -7.50
N THR A 132 35.15 14.81 -6.82
CA THR A 132 35.14 15.11 -5.37
C THR A 132 35.61 13.93 -4.53
N LEU A 133 35.33 12.69 -4.94
CA LEU A 133 35.88 11.50 -4.31
C LEU A 133 37.39 11.37 -4.55
N GLU A 134 37.89 11.68 -5.74
CA GLU A 134 39.33 11.67 -6.04
C GLU A 134 40.09 12.68 -5.18
N ARG A 135 39.52 13.87 -4.96
CA ARG A 135 40.10 14.87 -4.06
C ARG A 135 40.09 14.45 -2.59
N ALA A 136 39.15 13.59 -2.19
CA ALA A 136 39.02 13.08 -0.84
C ALA A 136 39.81 11.78 -0.61
N ARG A 137 40.37 11.19 -1.68
CA ARG A 137 41.09 9.92 -1.66
C ARG A 137 42.39 10.04 -0.87
N ASN A 138 42.72 9.03 -0.08
CA ASN A 138 44.06 8.87 0.47
C ASN A 138 45.03 8.42 -0.64
N ALA A 139 46.00 9.27 -0.98
CA ALA A 139 46.94 9.01 -2.06
C ALA A 139 48.00 7.96 -1.71
N GLU A 140 48.20 7.66 -0.42
CA GLU A 140 49.19 6.70 0.08
C GLU A 140 48.74 5.25 -0.11
N GLU A 141 47.42 5.01 -0.22
CA GLU A 141 46.84 3.67 -0.36
C GLU A 141 46.95 3.16 -1.80
N SER A 142 47.36 1.90 -1.95
CA SER A 142 47.45 1.25 -3.26
C SER A 142 46.06 0.92 -3.81
N GLY A 143 45.65 1.66 -4.85
CA GLY A 143 44.39 1.45 -5.57
C GLY A 143 43.28 2.42 -5.20
N TRP A 144 42.42 2.72 -6.18
CA TRP A 144 41.39 3.75 -6.05
C TRP A 144 40.38 3.48 -4.93
N LEU A 145 39.84 2.26 -4.87
CA LEU A 145 38.85 1.85 -3.87
C LEU A 145 39.41 1.92 -2.44
N ALA A 146 40.65 1.44 -2.25
CA ALA A 146 41.33 1.49 -0.95
C ALA A 146 41.59 2.94 -0.53
N GLY A 147 42.03 3.82 -1.44
CA GLY A 147 42.20 5.22 -1.12
C GLY A 147 40.90 5.95 -0.74
N VAL A 148 39.76 5.59 -1.36
CA VAL A 148 38.48 6.27 -1.11
C VAL A 148 37.79 5.75 0.16
N LEU A 149 37.81 4.43 0.38
CA LEU A 149 37.04 3.77 1.45
C LEU A 149 37.92 3.19 2.58
N GLY A 150 39.24 3.12 2.42
CA GLY A 150 40.15 2.43 3.35
C GLY A 150 40.23 3.08 4.73
N ASN A 151 40.08 4.40 4.80
CA ASN A 151 40.12 5.15 6.07
C ASN A 151 38.79 5.08 6.87
N GLN A 152 37.81 4.31 6.41
CA GLN A 152 36.49 4.26 7.05
C GLN A 152 36.50 3.37 8.31
N PRO A 153 35.81 3.77 9.40
CA PRO A 153 35.79 3.00 10.64
C PRO A 153 35.30 1.55 10.43
N PRO A 154 35.85 0.57 11.18
CA PRO A 154 35.32 -0.79 11.18
C PRO A 154 33.83 -0.82 11.53
N GLY A 155 33.05 -1.65 10.82
CA GLY A 155 31.59 -1.73 10.99
C GLY A 155 30.79 -0.61 10.30
N SER A 156 31.45 0.34 9.62
CA SER A 156 30.78 1.33 8.78
C SER A 156 30.35 0.74 7.42
N THR A 157 29.38 1.39 6.79
CA THR A 157 28.92 1.06 5.43
C THR A 157 30.04 1.13 4.40
N GLY A 158 30.92 2.14 4.48
CA GLY A 158 32.08 2.28 3.60
C GLY A 158 33.09 1.12 3.73
N ALA A 159 33.43 0.73 4.97
CA ALA A 159 34.34 -0.39 5.22
C ALA A 159 33.76 -1.74 4.75
N ALA A 160 32.46 -1.97 4.99
CA ALA A 160 31.76 -3.16 4.49
C ALA A 160 31.72 -3.19 2.96
N LEU A 161 31.49 -2.04 2.31
CA LEU A 161 31.49 -1.93 0.85
C LEU A 161 32.88 -2.21 0.26
N LEU A 162 33.95 -1.69 0.86
CA LEU A 162 35.32 -2.01 0.43
C LEU A 162 35.59 -3.51 0.51
N THR A 163 35.20 -4.16 1.61
CA THR A 163 35.35 -5.61 1.82
C THR A 163 34.56 -6.41 0.77
N LEU A 164 33.36 -5.95 0.42
CA LEU A 164 32.52 -6.59 -0.59
C LEU A 164 33.14 -6.50 -1.98
N LEU A 165 33.58 -5.31 -2.38
CA LEU A 165 34.10 -5.04 -3.73
C LEU A 165 35.49 -5.67 -3.96
N THR A 166 36.28 -5.84 -2.90
CA THR A 166 37.58 -6.54 -2.98
C THR A 166 37.42 -8.06 -3.06
N ASN A 167 36.38 -8.65 -2.45
CA ASN A 167 36.09 -10.08 -2.50
C ASN A 167 35.34 -10.50 -3.78
N ARG A 168 36.01 -10.37 -4.93
CA ARG A 168 35.43 -10.67 -6.26
C ARG A 168 34.85 -12.08 -6.38
N ARG A 169 35.50 -13.09 -5.78
CA ARG A 169 35.04 -14.49 -5.83
C ARG A 169 33.66 -14.65 -5.19
N THR A 170 33.44 -14.00 -4.04
CA THR A 170 32.16 -14.05 -3.35
C THR A 170 31.09 -13.29 -4.12
N LEU A 171 31.42 -12.13 -4.67
CA LEU A 171 30.51 -11.32 -5.47
C LEU A 171 30.04 -12.07 -6.73
N TRP A 172 30.96 -12.65 -7.49
CA TRP A 172 30.63 -13.43 -8.69
C TRP A 172 29.81 -14.68 -8.37
N LEU A 173 30.09 -15.36 -7.26
CA LEU A 173 29.24 -16.47 -6.84
C LEU A 173 27.81 -16.00 -6.51
N ALA A 174 27.67 -14.91 -5.76
CA ALA A 174 26.36 -14.37 -5.40
C ALA A 174 25.56 -13.93 -6.64
N ILE A 175 26.21 -13.24 -7.58
CA ILE A 175 25.62 -12.86 -8.87
C ILE A 175 25.21 -14.11 -9.66
N GLY A 176 26.11 -15.09 -9.79
CA GLY A 176 25.83 -16.33 -10.51
C GLY A 176 24.64 -17.09 -9.94
N LEU A 177 24.58 -17.25 -8.61
CA LEU A 177 23.45 -17.93 -7.96
C LEU A 177 22.14 -17.15 -8.11
N GLY A 178 22.18 -15.82 -7.99
CA GLY A 178 21.02 -14.95 -8.24
C GLY A 178 20.52 -15.05 -9.68
N LEU A 179 21.43 -14.98 -10.66
CA LEU A 179 21.11 -15.15 -12.07
C LEU A 179 20.54 -16.54 -12.36
N THR A 180 21.08 -17.60 -11.78
CA THR A 180 20.52 -18.96 -11.93
C THR A 180 19.08 -19.03 -11.44
N ALA A 181 18.80 -18.47 -10.26
CA ALA A 181 17.43 -18.43 -9.72
C ALA A 181 16.48 -17.63 -10.62
N PHE A 182 16.92 -16.45 -11.07
CA PHE A 182 16.17 -15.59 -11.98
C PHE A 182 15.87 -16.31 -13.31
N VAL A 183 16.89 -16.85 -13.97
CA VAL A 183 16.77 -17.53 -15.27
C VAL A 183 15.85 -18.74 -15.15
N ALA A 184 16.01 -19.57 -14.12
CA ALA A 184 15.16 -20.75 -13.92
C ALA A 184 13.67 -20.38 -13.79
N LEU A 185 13.34 -19.33 -13.02
CA LEU A 185 11.96 -18.90 -12.83
C LEU A 185 11.36 -18.25 -14.08
N TYR A 186 12.05 -17.29 -14.70
CA TYR A 186 11.52 -16.57 -15.87
C TYR A 186 11.40 -17.44 -17.11
N THR A 187 12.24 -18.46 -17.22
CA THR A 187 12.14 -19.41 -18.33
C THR A 187 11.14 -20.54 -18.07
N SER A 188 10.33 -20.46 -17.01
CA SER A 188 9.40 -21.53 -16.62
C SER A 188 10.12 -22.88 -16.49
N MET A 189 11.22 -22.91 -15.74
CA MET A 189 12.14 -24.05 -15.62
C MET A 189 12.68 -24.49 -16.99
N PHE A 190 13.20 -23.54 -17.75
CA PHE A 190 13.80 -23.72 -19.07
C PHE A 190 12.87 -24.16 -20.21
N THR A 191 11.55 -24.14 -20.00
CA THR A 191 10.56 -24.49 -21.03
C THR A 191 10.18 -23.33 -21.94
N ASN A 192 10.42 -22.08 -21.53
CA ASN A 192 10.09 -20.87 -22.28
C ASN A 192 11.25 -19.85 -22.26
N MET A 193 12.21 -19.97 -23.18
CA MET A 193 13.35 -19.05 -23.27
C MET A 193 12.95 -17.59 -23.56
N ALA A 194 11.85 -17.37 -24.28
CA ALA A 194 11.35 -16.02 -24.56
C ALA A 194 10.94 -15.26 -23.28
N GLY A 195 10.68 -15.98 -22.19
CA GLY A 195 10.42 -15.43 -20.86
C GLY A 195 11.51 -14.51 -20.32
N LEU A 196 12.77 -14.65 -20.76
CA LEU A 196 13.85 -13.74 -20.37
C LEU A 196 13.68 -12.34 -20.97
N ALA A 197 13.24 -12.25 -22.22
CA ALA A 197 13.03 -10.98 -22.90
C ALA A 197 11.76 -10.29 -22.39
N SER A 198 10.66 -11.04 -22.25
CA SER A 198 9.42 -10.50 -21.71
C SER A 198 9.54 -10.15 -20.23
N GLY A 199 10.31 -10.90 -19.44
CA GLY A 199 10.50 -10.68 -18.01
C GLY A 199 11.43 -9.54 -17.61
N THR A 200 12.26 -9.05 -18.54
CA THR A 200 13.21 -7.94 -18.30
C THR A 200 12.70 -6.64 -18.93
N VAL A 201 12.80 -6.55 -20.24
CA VAL A 201 12.47 -5.33 -21.01
C VAL A 201 10.95 -5.20 -21.19
N GLY A 202 10.27 -6.32 -21.50
CA GLY A 202 8.82 -6.31 -21.74
C GLY A 202 8.01 -5.89 -20.53
N ALA A 203 8.28 -6.49 -19.37
CA ALA A 203 7.59 -6.21 -18.11
C ALA A 203 7.80 -4.77 -17.64
N LEU A 204 9.03 -4.26 -17.73
CA LEU A 204 9.33 -2.87 -17.37
C LEU A 204 8.65 -1.88 -18.32
N GLY A 205 8.67 -2.15 -19.63
CA GLY A 205 7.97 -1.31 -20.62
C GLY A 205 6.46 -1.31 -20.42
N TYR A 206 5.87 -2.47 -20.13
CA TYR A 206 4.46 -2.58 -19.80
C TYR A 206 4.10 -1.78 -18.55
N TRP A 207 4.84 -1.97 -17.45
CA TRP A 207 4.60 -1.26 -16.20
C TRP A 207 4.71 0.26 -16.36
N LEU A 208 5.78 0.73 -17.00
CA LEU A 208 5.96 2.16 -17.24
C LEU A 208 4.83 2.75 -18.11
N GLY A 209 4.35 1.98 -19.11
CA GLY A 209 3.23 2.39 -19.96
C GLY A 209 1.87 2.44 -19.25
N GLN A 210 1.68 1.67 -18.17
CA GLN A 210 0.44 1.70 -17.39
C GLN A 210 0.27 2.96 -16.53
N HIS A 211 1.36 3.66 -16.20
CA HIS A 211 1.30 4.83 -15.34
C HIS A 211 0.46 5.98 -15.93
N ASP A 212 0.46 6.16 -17.25
CA ASP A 212 -0.32 7.21 -17.91
C ASP A 212 -1.83 6.88 -17.97
N VAL A 213 -2.19 5.58 -17.92
CA VAL A 213 -3.57 5.12 -18.02
C VAL A 213 -4.33 5.29 -16.69
N GLN A 214 -3.63 5.19 -15.56
CA GLN A 214 -4.21 5.31 -14.20
C GLN A 214 -5.47 4.44 -13.98
N ARG A 215 -5.44 3.16 -14.36
CA ARG A 215 -6.61 2.23 -14.32
C ARG A 215 -7.29 2.08 -12.95
N ALA A 216 -6.57 2.36 -11.87
CA ALA A 216 -7.07 2.45 -10.50
C ALA A 216 -6.56 3.73 -9.85
N GLU A 217 -6.95 4.87 -10.41
CA GLU A 217 -6.53 6.19 -9.93
C GLU A 217 -7.02 6.42 -8.48
N GLN A 218 -6.11 6.79 -7.59
CA GLN A 218 -6.43 7.12 -6.20
C GLN A 218 -5.75 8.43 -5.79
N PRO A 219 -6.35 9.21 -4.86
CA PRO A 219 -5.77 10.49 -4.44
C PRO A 219 -4.41 10.30 -3.74
N TRP A 220 -3.61 11.35 -3.67
CA TRP A 220 -2.26 11.35 -3.07
C TRP A 220 -2.25 10.90 -1.60
N PHE A 221 -3.36 11.12 -0.88
CA PHE A 221 -3.52 10.73 0.52
C PHE A 221 -4.07 9.30 0.72
N TYR A 222 -4.31 8.55 -0.36
CA TYR A 222 -4.93 7.21 -0.31
C TYR A 222 -4.24 6.26 0.68
N TYR A 223 -2.93 6.07 0.56
CA TYR A 223 -2.19 5.18 1.47
C TYR A 223 -2.13 5.70 2.91
N LEU A 224 -2.19 7.02 3.12
CA LEU A 224 -2.23 7.60 4.46
C LEU A 224 -3.53 7.23 5.17
N VAL A 225 -4.66 7.36 4.47
CA VAL A 225 -5.98 6.96 4.98
C VAL A 225 -6.08 5.45 5.17
N LEU A 226 -5.55 4.69 4.21
CA LEU A 226 -5.57 3.23 4.26
C LEU A 226 -4.76 2.72 5.46
N MET A 227 -3.49 3.14 5.62
CA MET A 227 -2.66 2.72 6.76
C MET A 227 -3.28 3.13 8.11
N ALA A 228 -3.88 4.33 8.21
CA ALA A 228 -4.51 4.77 9.45
C ALA A 228 -5.66 3.86 9.91
N GLN A 229 -6.30 3.14 8.98
CA GLN A 229 -7.44 2.25 9.28
C GLN A 229 -7.05 0.80 9.59
N TYR A 230 -5.86 0.37 9.20
CA TYR A 230 -5.44 -1.03 9.30
C TYR A 230 -4.15 -1.23 10.11
N GLU A 231 -3.32 -0.21 10.23
CA GLU A 231 -1.94 -0.32 10.72
C GLU A 231 -1.69 0.61 11.92
N PHE A 232 -2.57 0.51 12.93
CA PHE A 232 -2.62 1.43 14.07
C PHE A 232 -1.28 1.57 14.77
N VAL A 233 -0.60 0.46 15.03
CA VAL A 233 0.69 0.45 15.75
C VAL A 233 1.77 1.14 14.93
N ALA A 234 1.84 0.82 13.64
CA ALA A 234 2.85 1.39 12.74
C ALA A 234 2.66 2.90 12.57
N VAL A 235 1.42 3.35 12.30
CA VAL A 235 1.09 4.76 12.10
C VAL A 235 1.30 5.58 13.37
N LEU A 236 0.85 5.11 14.53
CA LEU A 236 0.96 5.87 15.78
C LEU A 236 2.41 5.94 16.30
N LEU A 237 3.21 4.89 16.11
CA LEU A 237 4.61 4.90 16.54
C LEU A 237 5.54 5.60 15.54
N PHE A 238 5.12 5.85 14.30
CA PHE A 238 5.96 6.47 13.29
C PHE A 238 6.46 7.88 13.69
N PRO A 239 5.63 8.83 14.15
CA PRO A 239 6.11 10.13 14.64
C PRO A 239 7.08 10.01 15.83
N ILE A 240 6.84 9.05 16.73
CA ILE A 240 7.71 8.79 17.89
C ILE A 240 9.07 8.26 17.42
N ALA A 241 9.07 7.33 16.46
CA ALA A 241 10.29 6.80 15.85
C ALA A 241 11.10 7.89 15.15
N ILE A 242 10.44 8.79 14.40
CA ILE A 242 11.06 9.98 13.80
C ILE A 242 11.74 10.82 14.89
N GLY A 243 11.01 11.23 15.93
CA GLY A 243 11.53 12.08 16.99
C GLY A 243 12.73 11.46 17.72
N LEU A 244 12.65 10.16 18.05
CA LEU A 244 13.74 9.44 18.71
C LEU A 244 14.97 9.30 17.82
N THR A 245 14.78 9.06 16.52
CA THR A 245 15.88 8.93 15.57
C THR A 245 16.53 10.27 15.28
N ILE A 246 15.76 11.32 14.97
CA ILE A 246 16.29 12.68 14.70
C ILE A 246 17.11 13.17 15.89
N ARG A 247 16.61 12.99 17.13
CA ARG A 247 17.32 13.40 18.35
C ARG A 247 18.71 12.79 18.48
N ARG A 248 18.94 11.59 17.94
CA ARG A 248 20.26 10.92 17.97
C ARG A 248 21.07 11.13 16.70
N LEU A 249 20.41 11.12 15.55
CA LEU A 249 21.02 11.18 14.23
C LEU A 249 21.54 12.58 13.92
N VAL A 250 20.79 13.64 14.25
CA VAL A 250 21.21 15.03 13.95
C VAL A 250 22.53 15.38 14.63
N PRO A 251 22.72 15.17 15.95
CA PRO A 251 24.03 15.39 16.58
C PRO A 251 25.12 14.48 16.00
N ALA A 252 24.80 13.23 15.65
CA ALA A 252 25.79 12.31 15.08
C ALA A 252 26.28 12.77 13.70
N VAL A 253 25.37 13.25 12.85
CA VAL A 253 25.65 13.77 11.52
C VAL A 253 26.41 15.10 11.58
N LEU A 254 25.99 16.02 12.46
CA LEU A 254 26.61 17.34 12.60
C LEU A 254 28.01 17.26 13.21
N PHE A 255 28.18 16.49 14.30
CA PHE A 255 29.41 16.42 15.09
C PHE A 255 30.26 15.16 14.82
N ARG A 256 29.97 14.39 13.76
CA ARG A 256 30.68 13.15 13.38
C ARG A 256 30.83 12.14 14.53
N ARG A 257 29.77 11.99 15.34
CA ARG A 257 29.76 10.96 16.37
C ARG A 257 29.42 9.60 15.75
N PRO A 258 29.97 8.50 16.28
CA PRO A 258 29.59 7.17 15.82
C PRO A 258 28.08 6.96 16.04
N VAL A 259 27.43 6.36 15.05
CA VAL A 259 26.01 6.01 15.10
C VAL A 259 25.89 4.57 15.57
N ASP A 260 25.15 4.33 16.65
CA ASP A 260 24.88 2.96 17.11
C ASP A 260 23.99 2.20 16.11
N SER A 261 24.11 0.87 16.09
CA SER A 261 23.41 0.02 15.11
C SER A 261 21.89 0.21 15.11
N ARG A 262 21.28 0.51 16.27
CA ARG A 262 19.83 0.75 16.38
C ARG A 262 19.45 2.09 15.75
N THR A 263 20.22 3.14 15.99
CA THR A 263 20.00 4.44 15.32
C THR A 263 20.22 4.34 13.81
N TYR A 264 21.22 3.57 13.36
CA TYR A 264 21.44 3.29 11.94
C TYR A 264 20.25 2.56 11.31
N LEU A 265 19.77 1.47 11.94
CA LEU A 265 18.59 0.72 11.50
C LEU A 265 17.37 1.64 11.38
N ARG A 266 17.10 2.49 12.37
CA ARG A 266 15.96 3.42 12.32
C ARG A 266 16.14 4.47 11.23
N GLY A 267 17.35 5.00 11.03
CA GLY A 267 17.64 5.93 9.95
C GLY A 267 17.37 5.32 8.58
N PHE A 268 17.82 4.08 8.37
CA PHE A 268 17.52 3.30 7.16
C PHE A 268 16.02 3.04 7.00
N ALA A 269 15.34 2.55 8.04
CA ALA A 269 13.92 2.22 7.95
C ALA A 269 13.05 3.47 7.76
N LEU A 270 13.43 4.64 8.31
CA LEU A 270 12.79 5.92 7.99
C LEU A 270 12.96 6.27 6.52
N TYR A 271 14.20 6.22 6.01
CA TYR A 271 14.46 6.46 4.60
C TYR A 271 13.64 5.53 3.71
N TRP A 272 13.64 4.24 4.03
CA TRP A 272 12.87 3.21 3.32
C TRP A 272 11.36 3.49 3.35
N ALA A 273 10.79 3.81 4.51
CA ALA A 273 9.37 4.14 4.65
C ALA A 273 9.00 5.39 3.82
N PHE A 274 9.79 6.46 3.91
CA PHE A 274 9.54 7.69 3.17
C PHE A 274 9.65 7.50 1.66
N MET A 275 10.66 6.75 1.19
CA MET A 275 10.81 6.48 -0.24
C MET A 275 9.67 5.61 -0.76
N ASN A 276 9.26 4.56 -0.05
CA ASN A 276 8.10 3.77 -0.46
C ASN A 276 6.82 4.62 -0.49
N LEU A 277 6.56 5.40 0.57
CA LEU A 277 5.40 6.27 0.62
C LEU A 277 5.40 7.27 -0.55
N ALA A 278 6.54 7.89 -0.85
CA ALA A 278 6.67 8.84 -1.96
C ALA A 278 6.46 8.16 -3.32
N ILE A 279 7.15 7.05 -3.58
CA ILE A 279 7.12 6.35 -4.88
C ILE A 279 5.71 5.80 -5.13
N TYR A 280 5.11 5.08 -4.17
CA TYR A 280 3.78 4.50 -4.36
C TYR A 280 2.67 5.56 -4.37
N SER A 281 2.79 6.65 -3.61
CA SER A 281 1.79 7.75 -3.65
C SER A 281 1.90 8.59 -4.93
N TRP A 282 3.07 8.58 -5.59
CA TRP A 282 3.28 9.22 -6.88
C TRP A 282 2.86 8.33 -8.07
N ALA A 283 3.00 7.01 -7.95
CA ALA A 283 2.60 6.07 -9.00
C ALA A 283 1.12 6.25 -9.38
N GLY A 284 0.83 6.24 -10.69
CA GLY A 284 -0.54 6.45 -11.22
C GLY A 284 -1.51 5.30 -10.93
N GLU A 285 -1.00 4.08 -10.82
CA GLU A 285 -1.79 2.90 -10.41
C GLU A 285 -1.61 2.66 -8.92
N LYS A 286 -2.68 2.81 -8.15
CA LYS A 286 -2.64 2.72 -6.68
C LYS A 286 -3.57 1.64 -6.19
N MET A 287 -2.98 0.55 -5.72
CA MET A 287 -3.70 -0.63 -5.29
C MET A 287 -3.51 -0.86 -3.78
N PRO A 288 -4.56 -1.30 -3.05
CA PRO A 288 -4.48 -1.45 -1.60
C PRO A 288 -3.35 -2.38 -1.13
N TRP A 289 -3.04 -3.43 -1.89
CA TRP A 289 -1.97 -4.38 -1.53
C TRP A 289 -0.56 -3.79 -1.58
N LEU A 290 -0.32 -2.68 -2.30
CA LEU A 290 1.01 -2.04 -2.35
C LEU A 290 1.40 -1.43 -1.00
N THR A 291 0.42 -1.18 -0.13
CA THR A 291 0.60 -0.68 1.24
C THR A 291 1.59 -1.51 2.05
N VAL A 292 1.65 -2.82 1.81
CA VAL A 292 2.56 -3.73 2.54
C VAL A 292 4.03 -3.32 2.43
N HIS A 293 4.41 -2.69 1.30
CA HIS A 293 5.77 -2.21 1.10
C HIS A 293 6.10 -1.02 2.00
N THR A 294 5.14 -0.13 2.23
CA THR A 294 5.28 1.00 3.15
C THR A 294 5.17 0.55 4.60
N VAL A 295 4.28 -0.39 4.90
CA VAL A 295 4.05 -0.88 6.27
C VAL A 295 5.25 -1.65 6.81
N LEU A 296 5.96 -2.43 5.99
CA LEU A 296 7.09 -3.23 6.45
C LEU A 296 8.19 -2.42 7.19
N PRO A 297 8.76 -1.34 6.62
CA PRO A 297 9.70 -0.50 7.35
C PRO A 297 9.08 0.20 8.55
N LEU A 298 7.80 0.60 8.50
CA LEU A 298 7.10 1.20 9.63
C LEU A 298 6.94 0.21 10.80
N ALA A 299 6.65 -1.06 10.50
CA ALA A 299 6.57 -2.12 11.50
C ALA A 299 7.93 -2.38 12.16
N ILE A 300 9.02 -2.34 11.39
CA ILE A 300 10.39 -2.45 11.94
C ILE A 300 10.71 -1.25 12.86
N LEU A 301 10.30 -0.03 12.48
CA LEU A 301 10.45 1.16 13.32
C LEU A 301 9.65 1.04 14.61
N ALA A 302 8.38 0.64 14.51
CA ALA A 302 7.51 0.38 15.65
C ALA A 302 8.13 -0.65 16.61
N ALA A 303 8.57 -1.79 16.09
CA ALA A 303 9.25 -2.84 16.86
C ALA A 303 10.52 -2.31 17.55
N SER A 304 11.30 -1.47 16.87
CA SER A 304 12.50 -0.85 17.46
C SER A 304 12.17 0.10 18.62
N VAL A 305 11.06 0.84 18.54
CA VAL A 305 10.59 1.73 19.61
C VAL A 305 10.10 0.91 20.80
N VAL A 306 9.22 -0.06 20.55
CA VAL A 306 8.66 -0.94 21.59
C VAL A 306 9.76 -1.74 22.27
N GLY A 307 10.70 -2.32 21.52
CA GLY A 307 11.84 -3.05 22.08
C GLY A 307 12.71 -2.19 22.98
N SER A 308 12.92 -0.90 22.62
CA SER A 308 13.66 0.02 23.49
C SER A 308 12.90 0.35 24.79
N ALA A 309 11.58 0.46 24.72
CA ALA A 309 10.75 0.66 25.90
C ALA A 309 10.77 -0.58 26.81
N ALA A 310 10.67 -1.78 26.21
CA ALA A 310 10.70 -3.06 26.92
C ALA A 310 12.02 -3.26 27.66
N GLU A 311 13.17 -3.03 27.01
CA GLU A 311 14.51 -3.12 27.63
C GLU A 311 14.66 -2.15 28.82
N ASN A 312 14.08 -0.95 28.73
CA ASN A 312 14.11 0.02 29.84
C ASN A 312 13.29 -0.47 31.05
N VAL A 313 12.11 -1.05 30.79
CA VAL A 313 11.25 -1.59 31.85
C VAL A 313 11.90 -2.82 32.48
N GLU A 314 12.43 -3.73 31.67
CA GLU A 314 13.14 -4.93 32.12
C GLU A 314 14.31 -4.57 33.03
N ARG A 315 15.13 -3.59 32.64
CA ARG A 315 16.24 -3.09 33.47
C ARG A 315 15.76 -2.51 34.80
N ALA A 316 14.71 -1.69 34.79
CA ALA A 316 14.18 -1.09 36.02
C ALA A 316 13.61 -2.15 37.00
N VAL A 317 13.05 -3.23 36.47
CA VAL A 317 12.55 -4.37 37.27
C VAL A 317 13.71 -5.19 37.81
N SER A 318 14.70 -5.54 36.99
CA SER A 318 15.85 -6.35 37.40
C SER A 318 16.70 -5.64 38.46
N GLU A 319 16.83 -4.31 38.36
CA GLU A 319 17.51 -3.45 39.34
C GLU A 319 16.65 -3.12 40.58
N ARG A 320 15.45 -3.71 40.70
CA ARG A 320 14.49 -3.51 41.81
C ARG A 320 14.06 -2.04 42.04
N GLN A 321 14.22 -1.18 41.04
CA GLN A 321 13.83 0.23 41.10
C GLN A 321 12.32 0.42 40.91
N LEU A 322 11.64 -0.55 40.29
CA LEU A 322 10.20 -0.49 40.02
C LEU A 322 9.48 -1.72 40.60
N PRO A 323 8.67 -1.56 41.66
CA PRO A 323 7.79 -2.63 42.12
C PRO A 323 6.75 -3.00 41.05
N THR A 324 6.56 -4.30 40.81
CA THR A 324 5.72 -4.84 39.73
C THR A 324 4.28 -4.31 39.73
N ARG A 325 3.71 -3.97 40.90
CA ARG A 325 2.38 -3.33 41.01
C ARG A 325 2.26 -2.02 40.22
N PHE A 326 3.33 -1.25 40.12
CA PHE A 326 3.36 0.01 39.38
C PHE A 326 3.48 -0.19 37.87
N ILE A 327 3.63 -1.43 37.39
CA ILE A 327 3.52 -1.80 35.97
C ILE A 327 2.08 -2.19 35.66
N TRP A 328 1.49 -3.06 36.48
CA TRP A 328 0.16 -3.60 36.24
C TRP A 328 -0.96 -2.58 36.40
N VAL A 329 -0.85 -1.64 37.35
CA VAL A 329 -1.89 -0.60 37.53
C VAL A 329 -2.04 0.30 36.29
N PRO A 330 -0.97 0.90 35.74
CA PRO A 330 -1.08 1.64 34.47
C PRO A 330 -1.48 0.76 33.29
N ALA A 331 -0.98 -0.46 33.20
CA ALA A 331 -1.30 -1.34 32.08
C ALA A 331 -2.78 -1.74 32.07
N ALA A 332 -3.31 -2.20 33.20
CA ALA A 332 -4.74 -2.48 33.37
C ALA A 332 -5.58 -1.21 33.22
N GLY A 333 -5.11 -0.07 33.74
CA GLY A 333 -5.78 1.21 33.62
C GLY A 333 -5.97 1.63 32.16
N ILE A 334 -4.94 1.53 31.32
CA ILE A 334 -5.05 1.82 29.88
C ILE A 334 -6.07 0.90 29.21
N LEU A 335 -6.04 -0.41 29.50
CA LEU A 335 -6.97 -1.37 28.90
C LEU A 335 -8.42 -1.09 29.31
N LEU A 336 -8.67 -0.87 30.60
CA LEU A 336 -10.01 -0.59 31.13
C LEU A 336 -10.55 0.76 30.63
N LEU A 337 -9.71 1.80 30.58
CA LEU A 337 -10.11 3.10 30.07
C LEU A 337 -10.36 3.08 28.56
N ALA A 338 -9.57 2.33 27.79
CA ALA A 338 -9.81 2.13 26.36
C ALA A 338 -11.11 1.34 26.12
N ALA A 339 -11.36 0.27 26.88
CA ALA A 339 -12.61 -0.49 26.81
C ALA A 339 -13.82 0.36 27.21
N GLY A 340 -13.69 1.16 28.27
CA GLY A 340 -14.72 2.10 28.72
C GLY A 340 -14.99 3.19 27.69
N TRP A 341 -13.94 3.75 27.08
CA TRP A 341 -14.05 4.69 25.97
C TRP A 341 -14.78 4.07 24.77
N PHE A 342 -14.37 2.87 24.36
CA PHE A 342 -15.01 2.15 23.26
C PHE A 342 -16.49 1.86 23.55
N ALA A 343 -16.82 1.38 24.76
CA ALA A 343 -18.20 1.11 25.16
C ALA A 343 -19.05 2.37 25.20
N LEU A 344 -18.49 3.47 25.72
CA LEU A 344 -19.16 4.77 25.77
C LEU A 344 -19.45 5.31 24.37
N TRP A 345 -18.47 5.28 23.47
CA TRP A 345 -18.65 5.69 22.08
C TRP A 345 -19.61 4.78 21.31
N SER A 346 -19.57 3.48 21.57
CA SER A 346 -20.51 2.50 20.99
C SER A 346 -21.95 2.81 21.42
N TRP A 347 -22.17 3.07 22.71
CA TRP A 347 -23.47 3.46 23.22
C TRP A 347 -23.92 4.82 22.66
N ALA A 348 -23.06 5.83 22.70
CA ALA A 348 -23.34 7.19 22.25
C ALA A 348 -23.73 7.28 20.77
N SER A 349 -23.00 6.54 19.92
CA SER A 349 -23.20 6.51 18.47
C SER A 349 -24.34 5.57 18.03
N ALA A 350 -24.85 4.71 18.91
CA ALA A 350 -25.96 3.81 18.62
C ALA A 350 -27.32 4.48 18.92
N GLY A 351 -27.55 5.67 18.37
CA GLY A 351 -28.85 6.35 18.45
C GLY A 351 -29.85 5.87 17.38
N PRO A 352 -30.97 6.59 17.21
CA PRO A 352 -32.03 6.20 16.28
C PRO A 352 -31.59 6.27 14.82
N TRP A 353 -32.23 5.48 13.97
CA TRP A 353 -32.09 5.59 12.53
C TRP A 353 -32.98 6.72 12.02
N VAL A 354 -32.37 7.66 11.29
CA VAL A 354 -33.07 8.78 10.66
C VAL A 354 -32.86 8.68 9.16
N ARG A 355 -33.92 8.93 8.39
CA ARG A 355 -33.88 8.93 6.93
C ARG A 355 -33.35 10.28 6.47
N GLN A 356 -32.16 10.32 5.89
CA GLN A 356 -31.61 11.52 5.27
C GLN A 356 -32.10 11.65 3.82
N GLY A 357 -32.07 12.85 3.25
CA GLY A 357 -32.79 13.23 2.01
C GLY A 357 -32.73 12.26 0.82
N SER A 358 -31.66 11.46 0.66
CA SER A 358 -31.52 10.43 -0.38
C SER A 358 -32.25 9.11 -0.09
N GLY A 359 -32.99 9.01 1.01
CA GLY A 359 -33.66 7.77 1.45
C GLY A 359 -32.79 6.81 2.26
N ALA A 360 -31.48 7.07 2.35
CA ALA A 360 -30.55 6.30 3.17
C ALA A 360 -30.86 6.50 4.67
N LEU A 361 -30.88 5.39 5.41
CA LEU A 361 -30.98 5.40 6.86
C LEU A 361 -29.58 5.60 7.43
N ILE A 362 -29.39 6.66 8.21
CA ILE A 362 -28.17 6.90 8.97
C ILE A 362 -28.46 6.88 10.46
N ARG A 363 -27.50 6.45 11.28
CA ARG A 363 -27.62 6.57 12.73
C ARG A 363 -27.21 7.95 13.18
N GLU A 364 -28.05 8.57 13.99
CA GLU A 364 -27.69 9.79 14.69
C GLU A 364 -27.17 9.48 16.10
N MET A 365 -26.42 10.43 16.66
CA MET A 365 -26.03 10.36 18.06
C MET A 365 -27.25 10.43 18.98
N ARG A 366 -27.14 9.84 20.17
CA ARG A 366 -28.18 9.96 21.19
C ARG A 366 -28.36 11.43 21.61
N PRO A 367 -29.60 11.93 21.81
CA PRO A 367 -29.85 13.33 22.17
C PRO A 367 -29.05 13.81 23.38
N ILE A 368 -28.96 13.00 24.44
CA ILE A 368 -28.18 13.33 25.65
C ILE A 368 -26.70 13.62 25.37
N ILE A 369 -26.12 12.99 24.34
CA ILE A 369 -24.73 13.20 23.94
C ILE A 369 -24.59 14.47 23.10
N VAL A 370 -25.59 14.78 22.27
CA VAL A 370 -25.63 16.04 21.52
C VAL A 370 -25.69 17.23 22.48
N ASP A 371 -26.48 17.12 23.55
CA ASP A 371 -26.59 18.15 24.59
C ASP A 371 -25.33 18.22 25.48
N HIS A 372 -24.66 17.09 25.69
CA HIS A 372 -23.52 16.96 26.61
C HIS A 372 -22.34 16.17 26.01
N PRO A 373 -21.68 16.68 24.95
CA PRO A 373 -20.63 15.95 24.26
C PRO A 373 -19.38 15.71 25.12
N TRP A 374 -19.19 16.52 26.16
CA TRP A 374 -18.07 16.40 27.11
C TRP A 374 -17.99 15.03 27.80
N ILE A 375 -19.12 14.31 27.92
CA ILE A 375 -19.20 12.97 28.52
C ILE A 375 -18.27 12.00 27.78
N LEU A 376 -18.18 12.10 26.45
CA LEU A 376 -17.37 11.21 25.60
C LEU A 376 -15.87 11.28 25.86
N TYR A 377 -15.41 12.36 26.51
CA TYR A 377 -14.00 12.64 26.75
C TYR A 377 -13.57 12.35 28.20
N LEU A 378 -14.49 11.93 29.09
CA LEU A 378 -14.15 11.54 30.47
C LEU A 378 -13.07 10.44 30.56
N PRO A 379 -13.12 9.36 29.74
CA PRO A 379 -12.05 8.36 29.76
C PRO A 379 -10.69 8.93 29.36
N ILE A 380 -10.64 9.93 28.45
CA ILE A 380 -9.40 10.58 28.03
C ILE A 380 -8.82 11.40 29.20
N LEU A 381 -9.65 12.12 29.94
CA LEU A 381 -9.21 12.83 31.15
C LEU A 381 -8.66 11.86 32.20
N ALA A 382 -9.27 10.69 32.37
CA ALA A 382 -8.77 9.65 33.25
C ALA A 382 -7.43 9.06 32.76
N VAL A 383 -7.21 8.93 31.45
CA VAL A 383 -5.91 8.55 30.87
C VAL A 383 -4.86 9.61 31.17
N VAL A 384 -5.18 10.90 31.06
CA VAL A 384 -4.27 12.00 31.43
C VAL A 384 -3.91 11.93 32.91
N ALA A 385 -4.88 11.72 33.80
CA ALA A 385 -4.63 11.54 35.22
C ALA A 385 -3.73 10.32 35.51
N LEU A 386 -3.95 9.20 34.80
CA LEU A 386 -3.13 8.00 34.88
C LEU A 386 -1.69 8.25 34.42
N ILE A 387 -1.49 9.03 33.34
CA ILE A 387 -0.17 9.43 32.84
C ILE A 387 0.56 10.26 33.91
N VAL A 388 -0.10 11.28 34.47
CA VAL A 388 0.48 12.15 35.50
C VAL A 388 0.82 11.36 36.76
N TRP A 389 -0.09 10.51 37.24
CA TRP A 389 0.14 9.65 38.39
C TRP A 389 1.32 8.69 38.16
N SER A 390 1.38 8.05 36.99
CA SER A 390 2.47 7.14 36.64
C SER A 390 3.80 7.89 36.61
N GLY A 391 3.84 9.05 35.95
CA GLY A 391 5.03 9.92 35.87
C GLY A 391 5.54 10.34 37.25
N ALA A 392 4.64 10.69 38.17
CA ALA A 392 4.99 11.06 39.54
C ALA A 392 5.55 9.88 40.36
N ARG A 393 5.11 8.64 40.06
CA ARG A 393 5.50 7.45 40.83
C ARG A 393 6.78 6.78 40.36
N MET A 394 7.05 6.77 39.05
CA MET A 394 8.18 6.03 38.46
C MET A 394 9.09 6.89 37.58
N GLY A 395 8.82 8.20 37.49
CA GLY A 395 9.50 9.11 36.59
C GLY A 395 8.93 9.06 35.16
N PRO A 396 9.03 10.18 34.41
CA PRO A 396 8.34 10.33 33.13
C PRO A 396 8.83 9.35 32.05
N ARG A 397 10.12 9.00 32.04
CA ARG A 397 10.71 8.09 31.03
C ARG A 397 10.22 6.66 31.17
N LEU A 398 10.14 6.17 32.41
CA LEU A 398 9.70 4.81 32.70
C LEU A 398 8.18 4.72 32.58
N ALA A 399 7.44 5.73 33.03
CA ALA A 399 6.00 5.85 32.83
C ALA A 399 5.63 5.81 31.34
N ALA A 400 6.33 6.57 30.49
CA ALA A 400 6.12 6.55 29.05
C ALA A 400 6.38 5.16 28.44
N SER A 401 7.39 4.43 28.93
CA SER A 401 7.67 3.06 28.48
C SER A 401 6.56 2.09 28.86
N VAL A 402 6.12 2.10 30.12
CA VAL A 402 5.05 1.20 30.63
C VAL A 402 3.72 1.49 29.94
N LEU A 403 3.28 2.76 29.92
CA LEU A 403 2.03 3.18 29.30
C LEU A 403 2.06 2.97 27.79
N GLY A 404 3.20 3.22 27.14
CA GLY A 404 3.39 2.99 25.72
C GLY A 404 3.27 1.51 25.34
N ILE A 405 3.89 0.61 26.11
CA ILE A 405 3.77 -0.84 25.89
C ILE A 405 2.31 -1.29 26.08
N ALA A 406 1.64 -0.81 27.14
CA ALA A 406 0.24 -1.13 27.39
C ALA A 406 -0.68 -0.64 26.26
N ALA A 407 -0.47 0.58 25.77
CA ALA A 407 -1.20 1.14 24.64
C ALA A 407 -0.95 0.34 23.36
N VAL A 408 0.29 -0.06 23.08
CA VAL A 408 0.61 -0.93 21.93
C VAL A 408 -0.07 -2.29 22.04
N GLY A 409 -0.09 -2.90 23.23
CA GLY A 409 -0.82 -4.15 23.47
C GLY A 409 -2.31 -4.03 23.15
N MET A 410 -2.95 -2.94 23.59
CA MET A 410 -4.34 -2.63 23.27
C MET A 410 -4.57 -2.45 21.76
N LEU A 411 -3.71 -1.67 21.10
CA LEU A 411 -3.80 -1.41 19.66
C LEU A 411 -3.59 -2.68 18.82
N LEU A 412 -2.72 -3.60 19.27
CA LEU A 412 -2.54 -4.90 18.63
C LEU A 412 -3.82 -5.72 18.69
N VAL A 413 -4.51 -5.75 19.83
CA VAL A 413 -5.82 -6.44 19.95
C VAL A 413 -6.82 -5.83 18.97
N ALA A 414 -6.90 -4.50 18.88
CA ALA A 414 -7.78 -3.82 17.94
C ALA A 414 -7.43 -4.14 16.48
N GLN A 415 -6.13 -4.10 16.12
CA GLN A 415 -5.66 -4.41 14.77
C GLN A 415 -5.91 -5.88 14.39
N THR A 416 -5.68 -6.83 15.32
CA THR A 416 -6.02 -8.25 15.13
C THR A 416 -7.51 -8.45 14.94
N HIS A 417 -8.36 -7.74 15.70
CA HIS A 417 -9.81 -7.80 15.52
C HIS A 417 -10.23 -7.34 14.12
N VAL A 418 -9.71 -6.20 13.65
CA VAL A 418 -9.98 -5.67 12.30
C VAL A 418 -9.53 -6.67 11.23
N GLY A 419 -8.30 -7.19 11.34
CA GLY A 419 -7.76 -8.17 10.39
C GLY A 419 -8.55 -9.48 10.37
N PHE A 420 -8.91 -10.00 11.55
CA PHE A 420 -9.70 -11.24 11.67
C PHE A 420 -11.08 -11.07 11.03
N ARG A 421 -11.78 -9.98 11.33
CA ARG A 421 -13.09 -9.70 10.74
C ARG A 421 -13.02 -9.61 9.22
N MET A 422 -12.08 -8.82 8.71
CA MET A 422 -11.90 -8.61 7.28
C MET A 422 -11.55 -9.92 6.55
N SER A 423 -10.68 -10.76 7.12
CA SER A 423 -10.24 -11.99 6.44
C SER A 423 -11.20 -13.17 6.60
N TYR A 424 -11.91 -13.27 7.73
CA TYR A 424 -12.68 -14.49 8.07
C TYR A 424 -14.18 -14.28 8.23
N GLN A 425 -14.66 -13.07 8.55
CA GLN A 425 -16.09 -12.82 8.74
C GLN A 425 -16.73 -12.13 7.53
N GLU A 426 -16.03 -11.17 6.94
CA GLU A 426 -16.56 -10.31 5.86
C GLU A 426 -15.67 -10.33 4.60
N GLY A 427 -14.95 -11.43 4.37
CA GLY A 427 -13.99 -11.54 3.25
C GLY A 427 -14.60 -11.46 1.86
N ASP A 428 -15.93 -11.48 1.75
CA ASP A 428 -16.71 -11.41 0.50
C ASP A 428 -17.64 -10.18 0.43
N THR A 429 -17.55 -9.25 1.41
CA THR A 429 -18.31 -8.00 1.43
C THR A 429 -17.38 -6.77 1.55
N PRO A 430 -17.38 -5.81 0.60
CA PRO A 430 -16.38 -4.74 0.58
C PRO A 430 -16.75 -3.58 1.51
N LYS A 431 -16.78 -3.85 2.81
CA LYS A 431 -16.87 -2.82 3.87
C LYS A 431 -15.52 -2.24 4.25
N ASP A 432 -14.45 -2.78 3.68
CA ASP A 432 -13.07 -2.49 4.00
C ASP A 432 -12.35 -1.93 2.75
N MET A 433 -11.61 -0.82 2.89
CA MET A 433 -10.87 -0.18 1.79
C MET A 433 -9.77 -1.05 1.18
N LEU A 434 -9.34 -2.10 1.89
CA LEU A 434 -8.41 -3.09 1.34
C LEU A 434 -9.02 -3.93 0.22
N ILE A 435 -10.35 -3.91 0.07
CA ILE A 435 -11.08 -4.60 -1.00
C ILE A 435 -11.36 -3.58 -2.12
N TYR A 436 -10.59 -3.67 -3.21
CA TYR A 436 -10.75 -2.81 -4.38
C TYR A 436 -12.03 -3.14 -5.16
N VAL A 437 -12.11 -4.33 -5.75
CA VAL A 437 -13.29 -4.89 -6.42
C VAL A 437 -13.27 -6.39 -6.15
N GLN A 438 -14.43 -6.98 -5.87
CA GLN A 438 -14.56 -8.42 -5.74
C GLN A 438 -15.88 -8.95 -6.28
N THR A 439 -15.91 -10.24 -6.60
CA THR A 439 -17.14 -10.97 -6.92
C THR A 439 -18.05 -11.00 -5.70
N SER A 440 -19.34 -10.68 -5.88
CA SER A 440 -20.30 -10.71 -4.78
C SER A 440 -20.63 -12.14 -4.32
N PRO A 441 -21.16 -12.33 -3.10
CA PRO A 441 -21.72 -13.60 -2.64
C PRO A 441 -22.94 -14.05 -3.46
N ASP A 442 -23.61 -13.15 -4.17
CA ASP A 442 -24.76 -13.52 -4.99
C ASP A 442 -24.37 -14.42 -6.17
N VAL A 443 -23.14 -14.26 -6.71
CA VAL A 443 -22.66 -15.14 -7.79
C VAL A 443 -22.55 -16.59 -7.34
N THR A 444 -22.05 -16.85 -6.11
CA THR A 444 -21.93 -18.22 -5.61
C THR A 444 -23.29 -18.82 -5.25
N ARG A 445 -24.22 -18.00 -4.73
CA ARG A 445 -25.63 -18.40 -4.52
C ARG A 445 -26.31 -18.77 -5.83
N VAL A 446 -26.27 -17.88 -6.82
CA VAL A 446 -26.82 -18.11 -8.17
C VAL A 446 -26.24 -19.38 -8.79
N MET A 447 -24.93 -19.61 -8.66
CA MET A 447 -24.31 -20.85 -9.16
C MET A 447 -24.75 -22.11 -8.43
N SER A 448 -25.04 -22.03 -7.13
CA SER A 448 -25.63 -23.12 -6.36
C SER A 448 -27.04 -23.43 -6.87
N ASP A 449 -27.86 -22.40 -7.05
CA ASP A 449 -29.24 -22.52 -7.52
C ASP A 449 -29.30 -23.11 -8.94
N ILE A 450 -28.46 -22.60 -9.85
CA ILE A 450 -28.27 -23.15 -11.22
C ILE A 450 -27.85 -24.62 -11.17
N GLY A 451 -26.95 -24.98 -10.25
CA GLY A 451 -26.48 -26.35 -10.09
C GLY A 451 -27.53 -27.31 -9.54
N THR A 452 -28.46 -26.83 -8.71
CA THR A 452 -29.61 -27.61 -8.25
C THR A 452 -30.62 -27.76 -9.38
N LEU A 453 -30.99 -26.67 -10.06
CA LEU A 453 -31.90 -26.71 -11.20
C LEU A 453 -31.40 -27.64 -12.31
N SER A 454 -30.10 -27.57 -12.64
CA SER A 454 -29.50 -28.46 -13.65
C SER A 454 -29.60 -29.93 -13.28
N ARG A 455 -29.41 -30.27 -11.99
CA ARG A 455 -29.53 -31.66 -11.52
C ARG A 455 -30.97 -32.15 -11.57
N GLU A 456 -31.94 -31.30 -11.27
CA GLU A 456 -33.36 -31.65 -11.37
C GLU A 456 -33.81 -31.85 -12.82
N LEU A 457 -33.31 -31.02 -13.75
CA LEU A 457 -33.71 -31.08 -15.17
C LEU A 457 -32.97 -32.15 -15.97
N THR A 458 -31.67 -32.36 -15.72
CA THR A 458 -30.83 -33.24 -16.56
C THR A 458 -30.14 -34.37 -15.80
N GLY A 459 -30.31 -34.46 -14.48
CA GLY A 459 -29.58 -35.41 -13.64
C GLY A 459 -28.10 -35.04 -13.43
N GLY A 460 -27.65 -33.91 -13.96
CA GLY A 460 -26.23 -33.55 -14.05
C GLY A 460 -25.98 -32.06 -14.29
N LYS A 461 -24.94 -31.75 -15.07
CA LYS A 461 -24.55 -30.37 -15.43
C LYS A 461 -24.84 -30.02 -16.89
N ASP A 462 -25.70 -30.81 -17.54
CA ASP A 462 -25.96 -30.72 -18.98
C ASP A 462 -26.99 -29.64 -19.34
N MET A 463 -27.54 -28.93 -18.34
CA MET A 463 -28.43 -27.79 -18.58
C MET A 463 -27.71 -26.69 -19.36
N VAL A 464 -28.38 -26.17 -20.39
CA VAL A 464 -27.90 -25.02 -21.16
C VAL A 464 -27.96 -23.77 -20.28
N VAL A 465 -26.82 -23.09 -20.11
CA VAL A 465 -26.74 -21.79 -19.44
C VAL A 465 -26.15 -20.80 -20.42
N SER A 466 -26.93 -19.78 -20.79
CA SER A 466 -26.46 -18.71 -21.67
C SER A 466 -25.91 -17.54 -20.86
N TYR A 467 -24.82 -16.92 -21.31
CA TYR A 467 -24.22 -15.77 -20.63
C TYR A 467 -23.53 -14.80 -21.63
N ASP A 468 -23.48 -13.53 -21.25
CA ASP A 468 -23.00 -12.42 -22.09
C ASP A 468 -21.52 -12.04 -21.81
N SER A 469 -21.02 -11.04 -22.54
CA SER A 469 -19.68 -10.49 -22.38
C SER A 469 -19.46 -9.84 -21.01
N GLY A 470 -20.45 -9.13 -20.47
CA GLY A 470 -20.36 -8.46 -19.18
C GLY A 470 -20.24 -9.43 -18.00
N THR A 471 -20.96 -10.55 -18.07
CA THR A 471 -20.95 -11.63 -17.07
C THR A 471 -19.87 -12.68 -17.31
N SER A 472 -19.19 -12.66 -18.47
CA SER A 472 -18.15 -13.65 -18.84
C SER A 472 -17.16 -13.95 -17.72
N TRP A 473 -16.60 -12.95 -17.05
CA TRP A 473 -15.87 -13.13 -15.81
C TRP A 473 -16.71 -12.69 -14.61
N PRO A 474 -17.06 -13.60 -13.68
CA PRO A 474 -16.41 -14.90 -13.43
C PRO A 474 -17.13 -16.14 -13.99
N PHE A 475 -18.26 -16.02 -14.69
CA PHE A 475 -19.10 -17.17 -15.04
C PHE A 475 -18.43 -18.18 -15.98
N GLN A 476 -17.46 -17.77 -16.79
CA GLN A 476 -16.65 -18.67 -17.62
C GLN A 476 -15.88 -19.71 -16.77
N TRP A 477 -15.44 -19.33 -15.56
CA TRP A 477 -14.81 -20.25 -14.63
C TRP A 477 -15.82 -21.15 -13.91
N TYR A 478 -16.93 -20.58 -13.42
CA TYR A 478 -17.95 -21.34 -12.69
C TYR A 478 -18.70 -22.34 -13.58
N LEU A 479 -18.95 -21.95 -14.84
CA LEU A 479 -19.61 -22.78 -15.84
C LEU A 479 -18.66 -23.73 -16.56
N ARG A 480 -17.36 -23.79 -16.22
CA ARG A 480 -16.35 -24.61 -16.94
C ARG A 480 -16.73 -26.09 -17.11
N ASN A 481 -17.53 -26.62 -16.17
CA ASN A 481 -18.01 -28.00 -16.15
C ASN A 481 -19.43 -28.19 -16.70
N TYR A 482 -20.05 -27.15 -17.24
CA TYR A 482 -21.32 -27.22 -17.97
C TYR A 482 -20.96 -27.35 -19.46
N PRO A 483 -21.14 -28.54 -20.08
CA PRO A 483 -20.71 -28.77 -21.46
C PRO A 483 -21.53 -27.96 -22.47
N ASN A 484 -22.79 -27.67 -22.13
CA ASN A 484 -23.74 -26.97 -23.00
C ASN A 484 -23.87 -25.47 -22.69
N ARG A 485 -22.88 -24.87 -22.01
CA ARG A 485 -22.88 -23.41 -21.77
C ARG A 485 -22.77 -22.64 -23.09
N HIS A 486 -23.48 -21.53 -23.22
CA HIS A 486 -23.51 -20.74 -24.45
C HIS A 486 -23.10 -19.29 -24.19
N TYR A 487 -22.03 -18.83 -24.84
CA TYR A 487 -21.58 -17.44 -24.77
C TYR A 487 -22.10 -16.67 -25.99
N PHE A 488 -22.84 -15.58 -25.77
CA PHE A 488 -23.47 -14.83 -26.86
C PHE A 488 -22.92 -13.41 -27.10
N GLY A 489 -21.85 -13.00 -26.41
CA GLY A 489 -21.28 -11.66 -26.58
C GLY A 489 -22.19 -10.57 -26.00
N THR A 490 -22.44 -9.48 -26.73
CA THR A 490 -23.23 -8.34 -26.25
C THR A 490 -24.69 -8.36 -26.70
N THR A 491 -25.02 -9.12 -27.75
CA THR A 491 -26.33 -9.10 -28.41
C THR A 491 -26.87 -10.52 -28.58
N ILE A 492 -28.15 -10.70 -28.31
CA ILE A 492 -28.86 -11.97 -28.46
C ILE A 492 -29.38 -12.07 -29.90
N SER A 493 -28.68 -12.82 -30.76
CA SER A 493 -29.03 -12.94 -32.19
C SER A 493 -30.31 -13.75 -32.46
N GLN A 494 -30.71 -14.61 -31.53
CA GLN A 494 -31.89 -15.46 -31.63
C GLN A 494 -32.49 -15.69 -30.24
N THR A 495 -33.81 -15.83 -30.14
CA THR A 495 -34.50 -16.13 -28.88
C THR A 495 -33.84 -17.33 -28.20
N PRO A 496 -33.30 -17.18 -26.97
CA PRO A 496 -32.62 -18.27 -26.30
C PRO A 496 -33.62 -19.38 -25.94
N ASP A 497 -33.22 -20.64 -26.13
CA ASP A 497 -33.92 -21.81 -25.56
C ASP A 497 -33.22 -22.33 -24.29
N ALA A 498 -32.36 -21.52 -23.69
CA ALA A 498 -31.63 -21.89 -22.48
C ALA A 498 -32.54 -21.74 -21.25
N PRO A 499 -32.64 -22.74 -20.36
CA PRO A 499 -33.35 -22.61 -19.07
C PRO A 499 -32.96 -21.36 -18.26
N VAL A 500 -31.68 -20.97 -18.34
CA VAL A 500 -31.11 -19.82 -17.62
C VAL A 500 -30.31 -18.94 -18.59
N VAL A 501 -30.57 -17.63 -18.54
CA VAL A 501 -29.79 -16.61 -19.26
C VAL A 501 -29.24 -15.59 -18.26
N LEU A 502 -27.93 -15.38 -18.28
CA LEU A 502 -27.21 -14.40 -17.48
C LEU A 502 -26.84 -13.21 -18.36
N ILE A 503 -27.24 -12.00 -17.97
CA ILE A 503 -26.96 -10.80 -18.74
C ILE A 503 -26.58 -9.65 -17.82
N ALA A 504 -25.51 -8.93 -18.14
CA ALA A 504 -25.08 -7.77 -17.40
C ALA A 504 -26.02 -6.59 -17.69
N ASN A 505 -26.19 -5.69 -16.72
CA ASN A 505 -27.08 -4.54 -16.89
C ASN A 505 -26.69 -3.64 -18.07
N ASP A 506 -25.39 -3.53 -18.38
CA ASP A 506 -24.88 -2.75 -19.51
C ASP A 506 -25.32 -3.27 -20.88
N ASN A 507 -25.64 -4.57 -20.98
CA ASN A 507 -26.07 -5.22 -22.21
C ASN A 507 -27.61 -5.34 -22.31
N LEU A 508 -28.38 -4.71 -21.42
CA LEU A 508 -29.85 -4.70 -21.46
C LEU A 508 -30.40 -3.72 -22.50
N THR A 509 -30.11 -3.96 -23.77
CA THR A 509 -30.69 -3.20 -24.89
C THR A 509 -32.18 -3.56 -25.09
N ALA A 510 -32.94 -2.67 -25.73
CA ALA A 510 -34.35 -2.93 -26.05
C ALA A 510 -34.53 -4.22 -26.87
N GLU A 511 -33.59 -4.50 -27.78
CA GLU A 511 -33.55 -5.72 -28.61
C GLU A 511 -33.37 -6.98 -27.75
N ASN A 512 -32.38 -6.98 -26.84
CA ASN A 512 -32.14 -8.10 -25.94
C ASN A 512 -33.35 -8.34 -25.01
N LEU A 513 -33.98 -7.28 -24.52
CA LEU A 513 -35.19 -7.39 -23.68
C LEU A 513 -36.37 -8.00 -24.44
N GLN A 514 -36.53 -7.69 -25.73
CA GLN A 514 -37.57 -8.30 -26.57
C GLN A 514 -37.36 -9.81 -26.73
N MET A 515 -36.11 -10.24 -26.93
CA MET A 515 -35.73 -11.66 -27.02
C MET A 515 -35.93 -12.42 -25.71
N LEU A 516 -36.05 -11.73 -24.57
CA LEU A 516 -36.23 -12.31 -23.23
C LEU A 516 -37.68 -12.20 -22.71
N SER A 517 -38.66 -11.91 -23.58
CA SER A 517 -40.08 -11.80 -23.20
C SER A 517 -40.68 -13.06 -22.56
N GLY A 518 -40.16 -14.24 -22.88
CA GLY A 518 -40.55 -15.53 -22.28
C GLY A 518 -39.86 -15.87 -20.95
N TYR A 519 -39.17 -14.90 -20.34
CA TYR A 519 -38.35 -15.09 -19.15
C TYR A 519 -38.73 -14.12 -18.03
N THR A 520 -38.54 -14.56 -16.79
CA THR A 520 -38.67 -13.73 -15.59
C THR A 520 -37.29 -13.55 -14.97
N TYR A 521 -36.94 -12.33 -14.58
CA TYR A 521 -35.61 -12.04 -14.03
C TYR A 521 -35.61 -11.80 -12.53
N THR A 522 -34.46 -12.08 -11.91
CA THR A 522 -34.07 -11.48 -10.63
C THR A 522 -32.74 -10.76 -10.85
N GLU A 523 -32.62 -9.55 -10.33
CA GLU A 523 -31.37 -8.78 -10.37
C GLU A 523 -30.50 -9.11 -9.16
N TYR A 524 -29.22 -9.30 -9.42
CA TYR A 524 -28.20 -9.61 -8.43
C TYR A 524 -26.99 -8.71 -8.62
N ALA A 525 -26.23 -8.50 -7.56
CA ALA A 525 -24.91 -7.91 -7.72
C ALA A 525 -23.94 -8.95 -8.29
N MET A 526 -23.10 -8.56 -9.26
CA MET A 526 -22.01 -9.41 -9.75
C MET A 526 -20.67 -9.05 -9.13
N ARG A 527 -20.35 -7.75 -9.12
CA ARG A 527 -19.12 -7.20 -8.54
C ARG A 527 -19.48 -6.14 -7.52
N TRP A 528 -18.76 -6.10 -6.42
CA TRP A 528 -18.89 -5.07 -5.41
C TRP A 528 -17.56 -4.39 -5.13
N TRP A 529 -17.63 -3.12 -4.73
CA TRP A 529 -16.49 -2.33 -4.27
C TRP A 529 -16.86 -1.37 -3.16
N PHE A 530 -15.84 -0.95 -2.43
CA PHE A 530 -15.97 0.03 -1.36
C PHE A 530 -16.42 1.40 -1.92
N PRO A 531 -17.40 2.10 -1.30
CA PRO A 531 -17.91 3.37 -1.82
C PRO A 531 -16.94 4.53 -1.57
N GLU A 532 -15.95 4.69 -2.45
CA GLU A 532 -14.82 5.61 -2.29
C GLU A 532 -15.25 7.09 -2.30
N ASP A 533 -16.19 7.43 -3.17
CA ASP A 533 -16.61 8.80 -3.50
C ASP A 533 -17.32 9.48 -2.31
N GLU A 534 -18.13 8.70 -1.59
CA GLU A 534 -18.87 9.17 -0.42
C GLU A 534 -18.05 9.08 0.87
N THR A 535 -16.95 8.33 0.88
CA THR A 535 -16.16 8.05 2.08
C THR A 535 -14.88 8.90 2.13
N TYR A 536 -13.75 8.41 1.63
CA TYR A 536 -12.45 9.05 1.83
C TYR A 536 -12.10 10.08 0.75
N ARG A 537 -12.69 10.03 -0.45
CA ARG A 537 -12.35 10.98 -1.52
C ARG A 537 -12.72 12.42 -1.19
N LYS A 538 -13.65 12.63 -0.25
CA LYS A 538 -14.02 13.95 0.30
C LYS A 538 -12.99 14.54 1.26
N PHE A 539 -11.94 13.80 1.62
CA PHE A 539 -10.97 14.25 2.60
C PHE A 539 -10.13 15.46 2.12
N ALA A 540 -9.69 15.47 0.87
CA ALA A 540 -8.92 16.58 0.31
C ALA A 540 -9.01 16.62 -1.22
N ILE A 541 -8.68 17.79 -1.78
CA ILE A 541 -8.53 17.97 -3.23
C ILE A 541 -7.29 17.21 -3.72
N ALA A 542 -7.42 16.54 -4.86
CA ALA A 542 -6.43 15.66 -5.49
C ALA A 542 -6.16 16.10 -6.95
N PRO A 543 -5.39 17.19 -7.16
CA PRO A 543 -5.17 17.77 -8.50
C PRO A 543 -4.34 16.88 -9.44
N GLU A 544 -3.66 15.87 -8.91
CA GLU A 544 -2.80 14.95 -9.64
C GLU A 544 -3.57 13.89 -10.45
N LEU A 545 -4.88 13.74 -10.23
CA LEU A 545 -5.71 12.79 -10.95
C LEU A 545 -5.99 13.28 -12.37
N ASN A 546 -5.89 12.40 -13.37
CA ASN A 546 -6.15 12.77 -14.76
C ASN A 546 -7.63 13.10 -14.99
N ASN A 547 -8.54 12.43 -14.27
CA ASN A 547 -9.97 12.69 -14.38
C ASN A 547 -10.39 13.91 -13.55
N ALA A 548 -10.67 15.03 -14.23
CA ALA A 548 -11.09 16.29 -13.60
C ALA A 548 -12.33 16.15 -12.70
N SER A 549 -13.26 15.21 -12.99
CA SER A 549 -14.45 15.02 -12.16
C SER A 549 -14.15 14.36 -10.81
N ARG A 550 -12.96 13.76 -10.65
CA ARG A 550 -12.55 13.05 -9.44
C ARG A 550 -11.51 13.82 -8.61
N GLN A 551 -11.08 14.99 -9.07
CA GLN A 551 -10.09 15.82 -8.38
C GLN A 551 -10.66 16.51 -7.13
N ASN A 552 -11.98 16.79 -7.10
CA ASN A 552 -12.60 17.54 -6.02
C ASN A 552 -14.02 17.02 -5.71
N TYR A 553 -14.18 16.39 -4.56
CA TYR A 553 -15.47 15.94 -4.01
C TYR A 553 -15.97 16.82 -2.85
N GLN A 554 -15.19 17.82 -2.44
CA GLN A 554 -15.46 18.64 -1.25
C GLN A 554 -16.20 19.93 -1.59
N THR A 555 -15.94 20.53 -2.77
CA THR A 555 -16.53 21.80 -3.19
C THR A 555 -16.89 21.79 -4.68
N ASP A 556 -17.69 22.77 -5.13
CA ASP A 556 -18.02 22.95 -6.55
C ASP A 556 -16.91 23.63 -7.37
N GLN A 557 -15.76 23.93 -6.75
CA GLN A 557 -14.63 24.58 -7.41
C GLN A 557 -14.03 23.66 -8.48
N LYS A 558 -13.87 24.19 -9.69
CA LYS A 558 -13.18 23.51 -10.80
C LYS A 558 -11.70 23.91 -10.85
N GLY A 559 -10.85 22.98 -11.26
CA GLY A 559 -9.42 23.20 -11.40
C GLY A 559 -9.05 24.23 -12.48
N PRO A 560 -7.76 24.63 -12.57
CA PRO A 560 -6.62 24.08 -11.84
C PRO A 560 -6.57 24.50 -10.37
N PHE A 561 -6.12 23.60 -9.50
CA PHE A 561 -5.98 23.86 -8.06
C PHE A 561 -4.56 24.25 -7.69
N THR A 562 -4.44 25.20 -6.78
CA THR A 562 -3.15 25.61 -6.21
C THR A 562 -2.78 24.72 -5.00
N ALA A 563 -1.52 24.74 -4.58
CA ALA A 563 -1.11 24.08 -3.35
C ALA A 563 -1.85 24.63 -2.10
N GLY A 564 -2.24 25.92 -2.14
CA GLY A 564 -3.04 26.54 -1.09
C GLY A 564 -4.45 25.93 -0.98
N ASP A 565 -5.09 25.65 -2.12
CA ASP A 565 -6.41 25.01 -2.16
C ASP A 565 -6.35 23.58 -1.58
N VAL A 566 -5.31 22.82 -1.93
CA VAL A 566 -5.09 21.47 -1.39
C VAL A 566 -4.92 21.51 0.13
N VAL A 567 -4.05 22.39 0.66
CA VAL A 567 -3.85 22.53 2.11
C VAL A 567 -5.12 23.01 2.81
N GLY A 568 -5.85 23.95 2.20
CA GLY A 568 -7.14 24.43 2.69
C GLY A 568 -8.18 23.31 2.80
N SER A 569 -8.26 22.43 1.80
CA SER A 569 -9.19 21.29 1.79
C SER A 569 -8.90 20.27 2.90
N VAL A 570 -7.61 19.99 3.15
CA VAL A 570 -7.18 19.13 4.27
C VAL A 570 -7.58 19.78 5.60
N TRP A 571 -7.31 21.08 5.76
CA TRP A 571 -7.65 21.80 6.98
C TRP A 571 -9.17 21.80 7.22
N HIS A 572 -9.98 21.99 6.19
CA HIS A 572 -11.44 21.94 6.28
C HIS A 572 -11.92 20.58 6.83
N SER A 573 -11.42 19.47 6.28
CA SER A 573 -11.76 18.12 6.75
C SER A 573 -11.31 17.86 8.19
N VAL A 574 -10.08 18.27 8.54
CA VAL A 574 -9.55 18.12 9.91
C VAL A 574 -10.34 18.98 10.90
N TRP A 575 -10.74 20.19 10.51
CA TRP A 575 -11.53 21.08 11.35
C TRP A 575 -12.96 20.57 11.56
N GLY A 576 -13.56 19.96 10.53
CA GLY A 576 -14.89 19.33 10.60
C GLY A 576 -14.97 18.22 11.65
N MET A 577 -13.87 17.52 11.93
CA MET A 577 -13.78 16.50 13.00
C MET A 577 -14.01 17.04 14.42
N ARG A 578 -14.23 18.34 14.61
CA ARG A 578 -14.65 18.90 15.91
C ARG A 578 -16.11 18.64 16.24
N ASP A 579 -16.94 18.39 15.22
CA ASP A 579 -18.33 18.04 15.40
C ASP A 579 -18.46 16.62 15.98
N PRO A 580 -19.07 16.43 17.17
CA PRO A 580 -19.32 15.12 17.73
C PRO A 580 -20.07 14.17 16.78
N ALA A 581 -20.97 14.68 15.94
CA ALA A 581 -21.72 13.86 14.99
C ALA A 581 -20.80 13.25 13.92
N GLU A 582 -19.86 14.03 13.39
CA GLU A 582 -18.85 13.54 12.44
C GLU A 582 -17.87 12.57 13.12
N GLN A 583 -17.50 12.83 14.39
CA GLN A 583 -16.72 11.87 15.17
C GLN A 583 -17.48 10.55 15.38
N ALA A 584 -18.80 10.59 15.61
CA ALA A 584 -19.63 9.39 15.73
C ALA A 584 -19.63 8.60 14.43
N LYS A 585 -19.83 9.26 13.29
CA LYS A 585 -19.77 8.61 11.97
C LYS A 585 -18.43 7.92 11.77
N MET A 586 -17.32 8.61 12.02
CA MET A 586 -15.97 8.04 11.92
C MET A 586 -15.73 6.90 12.89
N PHE A 587 -16.17 7.03 14.15
CA PHE A 587 -16.07 5.97 15.13
C PHE A 587 -16.79 4.71 14.64
N ARG A 588 -18.02 4.84 14.10
CA ARG A 588 -18.77 3.70 13.57
C ARG A 588 -18.14 3.09 12.33
N LEU A 589 -17.57 3.92 11.44
CA LEU A 589 -16.81 3.45 10.29
C LEU A 589 -15.55 2.66 10.70
N VAL A 590 -14.83 3.06 11.74
CA VAL A 590 -13.60 2.38 12.17
C VAL A 590 -13.90 1.18 13.07
N ALA A 591 -14.82 1.32 14.03
CA ALA A 591 -15.15 0.30 15.02
C ALA A 591 -16.06 -0.81 14.49
N PHE A 592 -17.05 -0.45 13.66
CA PHE A 592 -18.08 -1.38 13.18
C PHE A 592 -18.10 -1.53 11.66
N ARG A 593 -17.36 -0.67 10.94
CA ARG A 593 -17.42 -0.51 9.49
C ARG A 593 -18.84 -0.39 8.97
N GLU A 594 -19.59 0.42 9.70
CA GLU A 594 -20.87 0.94 9.23
C GLU A 594 -20.58 2.04 8.21
N LEU A 595 -20.85 1.73 6.95
CA LEU A 595 -20.74 2.68 5.86
C LEU A 595 -21.95 3.62 5.89
N TRP A 596 -21.71 4.90 5.61
CA TRP A 596 -22.77 5.89 5.42
C TRP A 596 -23.24 6.00 3.96
N ALA A 597 -22.73 5.13 3.09
CA ALA A 597 -23.10 5.01 1.69
C ALA A 597 -23.32 3.53 1.33
N PRO A 598 -24.22 3.23 0.38
CA PRO A 598 -24.39 1.87 -0.11
C PRO A 598 -23.11 1.38 -0.80
N ILE A 599 -22.89 0.07 -0.77
CA ILE A 599 -21.78 -0.57 -1.47
C ILE A 599 -21.95 -0.36 -2.98
N GLY A 600 -20.88 0.04 -3.67
CA GLY A 600 -20.87 0.16 -5.12
C GLY A 600 -21.02 -1.21 -5.76
N SER A 601 -21.85 -1.32 -6.80
CA SER A 601 -22.15 -2.61 -7.43
C SER A 601 -22.21 -2.54 -8.95
N TYR A 602 -21.72 -3.61 -9.57
CA TYR A 602 -21.96 -3.93 -10.98
C TYR A 602 -22.99 -5.05 -11.00
N ASN A 603 -24.19 -4.76 -11.48
CA ASN A 603 -25.32 -5.69 -11.40
C ASN A 603 -25.49 -6.50 -12.68
N PHE A 604 -26.08 -7.67 -12.53
CA PHE A 604 -26.50 -8.54 -13.61
C PHE A 604 -27.85 -9.15 -13.29
N ARG A 605 -28.54 -9.61 -14.33
CA ARG A 605 -29.85 -10.24 -14.22
C ARG A 605 -29.75 -11.71 -14.59
N VAL A 606 -30.37 -12.54 -13.76
CA VAL A 606 -30.59 -13.96 -14.01
C VAL A 606 -32.02 -14.09 -14.52
N TYR A 607 -32.15 -14.37 -15.81
CA TYR A 607 -33.42 -14.65 -16.48
C TYR A 607 -33.66 -16.15 -16.44
N ILE A 608 -34.84 -16.54 -15.95
CA ILE A 608 -35.32 -17.92 -15.89
C ILE A 608 -36.51 -18.05 -16.82
N ARG A 609 -36.52 -19.12 -17.62
CA ARG A 609 -37.62 -19.37 -18.56
C ARG A 609 -38.92 -19.56 -17.78
N ASN A 610 -40.02 -18.93 -18.22
CA ASN A 610 -41.25 -18.80 -17.42
C ASN A 610 -41.87 -20.15 -17.01
N ASP A 611 -41.71 -21.20 -17.81
CA ASP A 611 -42.15 -22.57 -17.50
C ASP A 611 -41.41 -23.20 -16.30
N LEU A 612 -40.19 -22.73 -16.02
CA LEU A 612 -39.33 -23.23 -14.94
C LEU A 612 -39.39 -22.35 -13.68
N LEU A 613 -40.13 -21.24 -13.71
CA LEU A 613 -40.14 -20.26 -12.62
C LEU A 613 -40.64 -20.86 -11.30
N THR A 614 -41.64 -21.75 -11.34
CA THR A 614 -42.15 -22.43 -10.15
C THR A 614 -41.09 -23.31 -9.51
N THR A 615 -40.38 -24.11 -10.31
CA THR A 615 -39.28 -24.97 -9.86
C THR A 615 -38.12 -24.12 -9.31
N TRP A 616 -37.75 -23.06 -10.03
CA TRP A 616 -36.71 -22.13 -9.58
C TRP A 616 -37.03 -21.46 -8.24
N ASN A 617 -38.27 -21.02 -8.04
CA ASN A 617 -38.70 -20.43 -6.78
C ASN A 617 -38.68 -21.46 -5.64
N ALA A 618 -39.00 -22.73 -5.89
CA ALA A 618 -38.91 -23.80 -4.89
C ALA A 618 -37.46 -24.16 -4.51
N ILE A 619 -36.48 -23.87 -5.37
CA ILE A 619 -35.05 -24.03 -5.04
C ILE A 619 -34.56 -22.88 -4.16
N ARG A 620 -35.08 -21.67 -4.36
CA ARG A 620 -34.60 -20.43 -3.70
C ARG A 620 -35.24 -20.15 -2.34
N TYR A 621 -36.47 -20.61 -2.12
CA TYR A 621 -37.28 -20.37 -0.91
C TYR A 621 -37.65 -21.71 -0.28
#